data_AF-A0A4Y7PFA1-F1
#
_entry.id   AF-A0A4Y7PFA1-F1
#
_cell.length_a   1.000
_cell.length_b   1.000
_cell.length_c   1.000
_cell.angle_alpha   90.00
_cell.angle_beta   90.00
_cell.angle_gamma   90.00
#
_symmetry.space_group_name_H-M   'P 1'
#
loop_
_entity.id
_entity.type
_entity.pdbx_description
1 polymer ?
#
loop_
_entity_poly.entity_id
_entity_poly.type
_entity_poly.pdbx_seq_one_letter_code
_entity_poly.pdbx_strand_id
1 'polypeptide(L)' 'LDYLATKYGIHHIKISPYNSRANGAVEKRHFDVREALMKAAQGIENKWPSVAHSVFWAERVTTQRSTGLS' A
#
# COMPACT_ATOMS: atom_id res chain seq x y z
N LEU A 1 -3.65 -6.86 -20.18
CA LEU A 1 -4.43 -6.26 -19.07
C LEU A 1 -5.91 -6.16 -19.42
N ASP A 2 -6.27 -5.83 -20.66
CA ASP A 2 -7.68 -5.67 -21.07
C ASP A 2 -8.53 -6.94 -20.92
N TYR A 3 -7.94 -8.13 -21.08
CA TYR A 3 -8.63 -9.40 -20.80
C TYR A 3 -9.09 -9.50 -19.33
N LEU A 4 -8.22 -9.18 -18.37
CA LEU A 4 -8.57 -9.25 -16.94
C LEU A 4 -9.56 -8.15 -16.56
N ALA A 5 -9.37 -6.94 -17.10
CA ALA A 5 -10.29 -5.83 -16.91
C ALA A 5 -11.70 -6.18 -17.42
N THR A 6 -11.80 -6.78 -18.61
CA THR A 6 -13.07 -7.22 -19.19
C THR A 6 -13.68 -8.38 -18.41
N LYS A 7 -12.87 -9.38 -18.02
CA LYS A 7 -13.33 -10.56 -17.28
C LYS A 7 -13.93 -10.20 -15.92
N TYR A 8 -13.34 -9.24 -15.21
CA TYR A 8 -13.76 -8.83 -13.87
C TYR A 8 -14.57 -7.52 -13.85
N GLY A 9 -14.87 -6.93 -15.01
CA GLY A 9 -15.60 -5.66 -15.10
C GLY A 9 -14.87 -4.47 -14.47
N ILE A 10 -13.52 -4.50 -14.44
CA ILE A 10 -12.70 -3.46 -13.80
C ILE A 10 -12.42 -2.33 -14.81
N HIS A 11 -12.84 -1.11 -14.49
CA HIS A 11 -12.49 0.07 -15.27
C HIS A 11 -11.09 0.60 -14.87
N HIS A 12 -10.12 0.51 -15.79
CA HIS A 12 -8.74 0.92 -15.50
C HIS A 12 -8.53 2.41 -15.76
N ILE A 13 -8.27 3.16 -14.69
CA ILE A 13 -7.88 4.58 -14.76
C ILE A 13 -6.37 4.65 -14.92
N LYS A 14 -5.90 5.17 -16.07
CA LYS A 14 -4.47 5.38 -16.33
C LYS A 14 -4.10 6.83 -16.01
N ILE A 15 -3.11 7.00 -15.15
CA ILE A 15 -2.49 8.30 -14.91
C ILE A 15 -1.29 8.48 -15.84
N SER A 16 -0.94 9.73 -16.14
CA SER A 16 0.27 10.03 -16.92
C SER A 16 1.53 9.62 -16.14
N PRO A 17 2.61 9.21 -16.83
CA PRO A 17 3.92 9.03 -16.21
C PRO A 17 4.34 10.28 -15.42
N TYR A 18 5.09 10.09 -14.34
CA TYR A 18 5.66 11.18 -13.51
C TYR A 18 4.63 12.17 -12.92
N ASN A 19 3.39 11.72 -12.67
CA ASN A 19 2.35 12.52 -12.01
C ASN A 19 2.00 11.98 -10.63
N SER A 20 2.93 12.10 -9.68
CA SER A 20 2.77 11.63 -8.29
C SER A 20 1.57 12.27 -7.58
N ARG A 21 1.19 13.51 -7.95
CA ARG A 21 0.01 14.19 -7.39
C ARG A 21 -1.29 13.41 -7.62
N ALA A 22 -1.42 12.73 -8.75
CA ALA A 22 -2.60 11.91 -9.04
C ALA A 22 -2.63 10.59 -8.25
N ASN A 23 -1.50 10.15 -7.68
CA ASN A 23 -1.35 8.89 -6.96
C ASN A 23 -1.01 9.06 -5.47
N GLY A 24 -1.07 10.28 -4.95
CA GLY A 24 -0.58 10.62 -3.61
C GLY A 24 -1.21 9.79 -2.47
N ALA A 25 -2.47 9.37 -2.62
CA ALA A 25 -3.14 8.49 -1.66
C ALA A 25 -2.46 7.12 -1.55
N VAL A 26 -2.04 6.54 -2.67
CA VAL A 26 -1.33 5.24 -2.69
C VAL A 26 0.11 5.44 -2.22
N GLU A 27 0.79 6.48 -2.71
CA GLU A 27 2.20 6.74 -2.37
C GLU A 27 2.40 6.98 -0.87
N LYS A 28 1.51 7.76 -0.24
CA LYS A 28 1.58 8.02 1.20
C LYS A 28 1.43 6.73 2.01
N ARG A 29 0.47 5.86 1.65
CA ARG A 29 0.26 4.58 2.35
C ARG A 29 1.40 3.61 2.13
N HIS A 30 1.95 3.57 0.93
CA HIS A 30 3.14 2.77 0.63
C HIS A 30 4.35 3.21 1.48
N PHE A 31 4.53 4.50 1.72
CA PHE A 31 5.60 4.99 2.60
C PHE A 31 5.46 4.44 4.02
N ASP A 32 4.28 4.57 4.61
CA ASP A 32 4.00 4.09 5.98
C ASP A 32 4.19 2.57 6.10
N VAL A 33 3.67 1.81 5.13
CA VAL A 33 3.85 0.35 5.07
C VAL A 33 5.33 -0.03 4.97
N ARG A 34 6.10 0.65 4.11
CA ARG A 34 7.54 0.38 3.95
C ARG A 34 8.30 0.63 5.26
N GLU A 35 8.02 1.73 5.95
CA GLU A 35 8.64 2.00 7.25
C GLU A 35 8.27 0.94 8.30
N ALA A 36 6.99 0.56 8.36
CA ALA A 36 6.51 -0.45 9.28
C ALA A 36 7.14 -1.82 9.00
N LEU A 37 7.30 -2.20 7.73
CA LEU A 37 8.01 -3.41 7.32
C LEU A 37 9.46 -3.41 7.80
N MET A 38 10.19 -2.32 7.58
CA MET A 38 11.59 -2.22 8.02
C MET A 38 11.73 -2.25 9.55
N LYS A 39 10.83 -1.56 10.27
CA LYS A 39 10.78 -1.58 11.75
C LYS A 39 10.47 -2.99 12.26
N ALA A 40 9.47 -3.67 11.68
CA ALA A 40 9.11 -5.04 12.06
C ALA A 40 10.22 -6.06 11.72
N ALA A 41 10.94 -5.84 10.62
CA ALA A 41 12.08 -6.65 10.21
C ALA A 41 13.38 -6.33 10.98
N GLN A 42 13.32 -5.45 12.00
CA GLN A 42 14.46 -5.01 12.81
C GLN A 42 15.59 -4.39 11.95
N GLY A 43 15.22 -3.70 10.88
CA GLY A 43 16.16 -3.09 9.93
C GLY A 43 16.81 -4.08 8.96
N ILE A 44 16.53 -5.39 9.06
CA ILE A 44 17.09 -6.40 8.15
C ILE A 44 16.17 -6.52 6.93
N GLU A 45 16.56 -5.92 5.82
CA GLU A 45 15.75 -5.86 4.59
C GLU A 45 15.25 -7.25 4.17
N ASN A 46 16.12 -8.25 4.09
CA ASN A 46 15.75 -9.60 3.64
C ASN A 46 14.68 -10.31 4.49
N LYS A 47 14.38 -9.81 5.69
CA LYS A 47 13.34 -10.39 6.57
C LYS A 47 11.95 -9.79 6.34
N TRP A 48 11.82 -8.72 5.56
CA TRP A 48 10.52 -8.06 5.31
C TRP A 48 9.40 -9.02 4.87
N PRO A 49 9.62 -10.08 4.05
CA PRO A 49 8.53 -10.96 3.62
C PRO A 49 7.90 -11.72 4.78
N SER A 50 8.69 -12.06 5.81
CA SER A 50 8.21 -12.80 6.98
C SER A 50 7.27 -11.98 7.87
N VAL A 51 7.44 -10.66 7.90
CA VAL A 51 6.65 -9.74 8.73
C VAL A 51 5.53 -9.03 7.96
N ALA A 52 5.47 -9.22 6.64
CA ALA A 52 4.55 -8.48 5.77
C ALA A 52 3.08 -8.67 6.14
N HIS A 53 2.69 -9.91 6.44
CA HIS A 53 1.32 -10.23 6.85
C HIS A 53 0.88 -9.44 8.09
N SER A 54 1.75 -9.37 9.11
CA SER A 54 1.49 -8.63 10.35
C SER A 54 1.36 -7.13 10.11
N VAL A 55 2.20 -6.57 9.24
CA VAL A 55 2.16 -5.14 8.90
C VAL A 55 0.89 -4.78 8.13
N PHE A 56 0.49 -5.58 7.13
CA PHE A 56 -0.76 -5.34 6.41
C PHE A 56 -2.00 -5.50 7.29
N TRP A 57 -1.96 -6.43 8.25
CA TRP A 57 -3.03 -6.54 9.25
C TRP A 57 -3.07 -5.28 10.13
N ALA A 58 -1.92 -4.86 10.66
CA ALA A 58 -1.81 -3.66 11.49
C ALA A 58 -2.30 -2.40 10.75
N GLU A 59 -1.97 -2.25 9.47
CA GLU A 59 -2.39 -1.10 8.65
C GLU A 59 -3.92 -1.02 8.49
N ARG A 60 -4.59 -2.18 8.42
CA ARG A 60 -6.06 -2.25 8.29
C ARG A 60 -6.80 -2.04 9.61
N VAL A 61 -6.20 -2.38 10.75
CA VAL A 61 -6.87 -2.27 12.07
C VAL A 61 -6.49 -1.00 12.81
N THR A 62 -5.39 -0.34 12.42
CA THR A 62 -4.93 0.89 13.07
C THR A 62 -5.78 2.07 12.63
N THR A 63 -6.43 2.71 13.60
CA THR A 63 -7.20 3.93 13.37
C THR A 63 -6.30 5.06 12.88
N GLN A 64 -6.64 5.64 11.74
CA GLN A 64 -5.92 6.75 11.15
C GLN A 64 -6.25 8.05 11.89
N ARG A 65 -5.22 8.79 12.32
CA ARG A 65 -5.41 10.03 13.07
C ARG A 65 -6.21 11.11 12.31
N SER A 66 -6.13 11.13 10.98
CA SER A 66 -6.81 12.14 10.15
C SER A 66 -8.31 11.90 9.99
N THR A 67 -8.75 10.65 10.00
CA THR A 67 -10.16 10.28 9.76
C THR A 67 -10.84 9.73 11.01
N GLY A 68 -10.07 9.29 12.01
CA GLY A 68 -10.60 8.59 13.18
C GLY A 68 -11.13 7.19 12.85
N LEU A 69 -10.83 6.68 11.65
CA LEU A 69 -11.32 5.38 11.16
C LEU A 69 -10.13 4.48 10.81
N SER A 70 -10.34 3.18 10.99
CA SER A 70 -9.46 2.12 10.49
C SER A 70 -9.80 1.84 9.03
#